data_AF-A0AAD5LAR6-F1
#
_entry.id   AF-A0AAD5LAR6-F1
#
_cell.length_a   1.000
_cell.length_b   1.000
_cell.length_c   1.000
_cell.angle_alpha   90.00
_cell.angle_beta   90.00
_cell.angle_gamma   90.00
#
_symmetry.space_group_name_H-M   'P 1'
#
loop_
_entity.id
_entity.type
_entity.pdbx_description
1 polymer ?
#
loop_
_entity_poly.entity_id
_entity_poly.type
_entity_poly.pdbx_seq_one_letter_code
_entity_poly.pdbx_strand_id
1 'polypeptide(L)'
;MALGRVASAANAEACVDICRQRQGCKAFSWNDFNGGTCWLKSGKGASSSRAGTRSSVISFATIDTFQPGVISSERAIEEGVDYHGNDVGSVGAASAELCFDVCRQRAGCKAFSWNDFNGGTCWLKSGKGASSARSGTRSAVVA
;
A
#
# COMPACT_ATOMS: atom_id res chain seq x y z
N MET A 1 18.66 21.54 0.66
CA MET A 1 18.62 21.91 2.09
C MET A 1 18.80 20.65 2.92
N ALA A 2 19.64 20.68 3.96
CA ALA A 2 19.84 19.52 4.84
C ALA A 2 18.66 19.44 5.81
N LEU A 3 18.13 18.23 6.06
CA LEU A 3 17.03 18.05 7.04
C LEU A 3 17.52 18.17 8.50
N GLY A 4 18.81 18.44 8.72
CA GLY A 4 19.44 18.36 10.04
C GLY A 4 19.42 16.95 10.65
N ARG A 5 19.01 15.93 9.90
CA ARG A 5 18.85 14.55 10.37
C ARG A 5 19.87 13.64 9.70
N VAL A 6 20.72 13.04 10.53
CA VAL A 6 21.68 12.01 10.16
C VAL A 6 21.19 10.66 10.70
N ALA A 7 21.50 9.57 10.02
CA ALA A 7 21.25 8.22 10.48
C ALA A 7 22.48 7.34 10.25
N SER A 8 22.66 6.29 11.05
CA SER A 8 23.63 5.24 10.75
C SER A 8 23.04 4.28 9.71
N ALA A 9 23.84 3.87 8.73
CA ALA A 9 23.45 2.90 7.73
C ALA A 9 24.68 2.09 7.30
N ALA A 10 24.60 0.76 7.31
CA ALA A 10 25.72 -0.11 6.98
C ALA A 10 26.17 0.02 5.50
N ASN A 11 25.29 0.47 4.61
CA ASN A 11 25.56 0.71 3.19
C ASN A 11 24.58 1.76 2.64
N ALA A 12 24.78 2.13 1.37
CA ALA A 12 23.95 3.13 0.71
C ALA A 12 22.50 2.66 0.50
N GLU A 13 22.29 1.36 0.31
CA GLU A 13 20.98 0.74 0.11
C GLU A 13 20.13 0.85 1.39
N ALA A 14 20.70 0.54 2.55
CA ALA A 14 20.04 0.77 3.84
C ALA A 14 19.73 2.26 4.07
N CYS A 15 20.58 3.16 3.58
CA CYS A 15 20.35 4.60 3.63
C CYS A 15 19.18 5.05 2.72
N VAL A 16 18.94 4.35 1.59
CA VAL A 16 17.74 4.54 0.75
C VAL A 16 16.49 4.25 1.58
N ASP A 17 16.44 3.12 2.27
CA ASP A 17 15.26 2.70 3.03
C ASP A 17 14.99 3.61 4.24
N ILE A 18 16.04 4.04 4.93
CA ILE A 18 15.92 5.04 6.00
C ILE A 18 15.35 6.35 5.47
N CYS A 19 15.79 6.80 4.29
CA CYS A 19 15.24 8.02 3.69
C CYS A 19 13.77 7.82 3.26
N ARG A 20 13.38 6.64 2.72
CA ARG A 20 11.98 6.33 2.38
C ARG A 20 11.05 6.37 3.59
N GLN A 21 11.52 5.92 4.75
CA GLN A 21 10.73 5.89 5.98
C GLN A 21 10.58 7.27 6.65
N ARG A 22 11.39 8.26 6.28
CA ARG A 22 11.37 9.58 6.92
C ARG A 22 10.63 10.60 6.08
N GLN A 23 9.50 11.07 6.63
CA GLN A 23 8.75 12.17 6.06
C GLN A 23 9.66 13.38 5.80
N GLY A 24 9.59 13.88 4.56
CA GLY A 24 10.39 15.01 4.10
C GLY A 24 11.76 14.66 3.54
N CYS A 25 12.25 13.41 3.63
CA CYS A 25 13.49 13.01 2.98
C CYS A 25 13.29 12.79 1.48
N LYS A 26 13.88 13.65 0.65
CA LYS A 26 13.78 13.59 -0.82
C LYS A 26 15.11 13.26 -1.49
N ALA A 27 16.20 13.25 -0.73
CA ALA A 27 17.52 12.85 -1.19
C ALA A 27 18.37 12.39 -0.01
N PHE A 28 19.39 11.58 -0.28
CA PHE A 28 20.37 11.20 0.74
C PHE A 28 21.78 11.24 0.17
N SER A 29 22.76 11.35 1.07
CA SER A 29 24.15 11.02 0.79
C SER A 29 24.64 10.06 1.84
N TRP A 30 25.38 9.04 1.43
CA TRP A 30 25.96 8.05 2.30
C TRP A 30 27.47 7.96 2.05
N ASN A 31 28.24 7.75 3.11
CA ASN A 31 29.64 7.32 3.04
C ASN A 31 30.00 6.50 4.29
N ASP A 32 31.23 5.98 4.32
CA ASP A 32 31.80 5.12 5.37
C ASP A 32 32.19 5.84 6.68
N PHE A 33 31.94 7.15 6.81
CA PHE A 33 32.19 7.89 8.03
C PHE A 33 31.49 7.22 9.22
N ASN A 34 32.20 7.06 10.35
CA ASN A 34 31.70 6.38 11.56
C ASN A 34 31.10 4.98 11.32
N GLY A 35 31.63 4.22 10.36
CA GLY A 35 31.12 2.88 10.04
C GLY A 35 29.85 2.90 9.17
N GLY A 36 29.53 4.06 8.57
CA GLY A 36 28.40 4.21 7.66
C GLY A 36 27.43 5.29 8.12
N THR A 37 27.54 6.47 7.53
CA THR A 37 26.71 7.63 7.87
C THR A 37 25.82 8.04 6.70
N CYS A 38 24.54 8.23 6.98
CA CYS A 38 23.47 8.58 6.05
C CYS A 38 22.96 10.00 6.33
N TRP A 39 23.29 10.95 5.45
CA TRP A 39 22.85 12.35 5.52
C TRP A 39 21.59 12.57 4.69
N LEU A 40 20.46 12.70 5.38
CA LEU A 40 19.14 12.86 4.80
C LEU A 40 18.87 14.33 4.43
N LYS A 41 18.28 14.56 3.26
CA LYS A 41 18.07 15.88 2.67
C LYS A 41 16.62 16.05 2.24
N SER A 42 16.10 17.28 2.34
CA SER A 42 14.71 17.62 1.99
C SER A 42 14.49 17.91 0.52
N GLY A 43 15.53 17.78 -0.29
CA GLY A 43 15.52 18.07 -1.72
C GLY A 43 16.93 18.06 -2.29
N LYS A 44 17.03 18.05 -3.62
CA LYS A 44 18.29 18.20 -4.35
C LYS A 44 18.82 19.62 -4.12
N GLY A 45 19.99 19.72 -3.50
CA GLY A 45 20.73 20.99 -3.34
C GLY A 45 21.95 21.03 -4.26
N ALA A 46 22.87 21.97 -4.01
CA ALA A 46 24.18 21.99 -4.68
C ALA A 46 24.91 20.66 -4.44
N SER A 47 25.42 20.05 -5.51
CA SER A 47 26.17 18.79 -5.47
C SER A 47 27.67 19.08 -5.48
N SER A 48 28.40 18.45 -4.57
CA SER A 48 29.86 18.37 -4.59
C SER A 48 30.30 16.91 -4.64
N SER A 49 31.34 16.62 -5.42
CA SER A 49 31.90 15.27 -5.55
C SER A 49 32.97 15.04 -4.49
N ARG A 50 32.78 14.03 -3.64
CA ARG A 50 33.82 13.47 -2.75
C ARG A 50 33.95 11.98 -3.04
N ALA A 51 35.17 11.48 -3.16
CA ALA A 51 35.43 10.06 -3.32
C ALA A 51 34.82 9.28 -2.15
N GLY A 52 34.22 8.12 -2.44
CA GLY A 52 33.55 7.26 -1.43
C GLY A 52 32.11 7.66 -1.06
N THR A 53 31.59 8.78 -1.58
CA THR A 53 30.22 9.21 -1.26
C THR A 53 29.21 8.73 -2.31
N ARG A 54 28.21 7.95 -1.89
CA ARG A 54 27.07 7.50 -2.71
C ARG A 54 25.88 8.41 -2.40
N SER A 55 25.41 9.19 -3.36
CA SER A 55 24.26 10.08 -3.19
C SER A 55 23.21 9.84 -4.26
N SER A 56 21.95 9.90 -3.89
CA SER A 56 20.85 9.82 -4.86
C SER A 56 19.67 10.67 -4.42
N VAL A 57 18.87 11.08 -5.40
CA VAL A 57 17.52 11.58 -5.15
C VAL A 57 16.60 10.39 -5.04
N ILE A 58 15.75 10.38 -4.02
CA ILE A 58 14.71 9.36 -3.94
C ILE A 58 13.58 9.87 -4.82
N SER A 59 13.49 9.33 -6.03
CA SER A 59 12.23 9.35 -6.76
C SER A 59 11.27 8.49 -5.96
N PHE A 60 10.43 9.13 -5.16
CA PHE A 60 9.22 8.48 -4.70
C PHE A 60 8.43 8.15 -5.96
N ALA A 61 8.53 6.91 -6.45
CA ALA A 61 7.38 6.33 -7.11
C ALA A 61 6.26 6.47 -6.07
N THR A 62 5.24 7.25 -6.38
CA THR A 62 4.04 7.40 -5.57
C THR A 62 3.35 6.05 -5.50
N ILE A 63 3.86 5.13 -4.70
CA ILE A 63 3.17 3.92 -4.26
C ILE A 63 3.57 3.68 -2.81
N ASP A 64 2.53 3.55 -2.00
CA ASP A 64 2.50 3.00 -0.65
C ASP A 64 3.03 3.90 0.48
N THR A 65 2.17 4.86 0.83
CA THR A 65 2.00 5.33 2.20
C THR A 65 1.72 4.16 3.14
N PHE A 66 2.77 3.52 3.66
CA PHE A 66 2.73 2.93 5.00
C PHE A 66 2.78 4.08 6.02
N GLN A 67 1.69 4.84 6.11
CA GLN A 67 1.46 5.79 7.20
C GLN A 67 0.85 4.98 8.36
N PRO A 68 1.46 4.94 9.56
CA PRO A 68 0.70 4.59 10.75
C PRO A 68 -0.40 5.65 10.91
N GLY A 69 -1.64 5.30 10.54
CA GLY A 69 -2.79 6.21 10.55
C GLY A 69 -3.52 6.41 9.22
N VAL A 70 -3.13 5.74 8.12
CA VAL A 70 -4.03 5.60 6.96
C VAL A 70 -4.69 4.23 7.02
N ILE A 71 -5.84 4.16 7.71
CA ILE A 71 -6.83 3.15 7.33
C ILE A 71 -7.28 3.61 5.94
N SER A 72 -6.70 3.05 4.89
CA SER A 72 -7.31 3.15 3.57
C SER A 72 -8.68 2.51 3.71
N SER A 73 -9.72 3.33 3.74
CA SER A 73 -11.13 2.95 3.73
C SER A 73 -11.51 2.20 2.45
N GLU A 74 -10.54 1.93 1.57
CA GLU A 74 -10.69 1.20 0.32
C GLU A 74 -11.20 -0.22 0.55
N ARG A 75 -10.85 -0.88 1.66
CA ARG A 75 -11.36 -2.23 2.00
C ARG A 75 -12.28 -2.19 3.21
N ALA A 76 -13.36 -1.41 3.14
CA ALA A 76 -14.42 -1.44 4.14
C ALA A 76 -15.24 -2.74 4.02
N ILE A 77 -14.65 -3.86 4.43
CA ILE A 77 -15.30 -5.17 4.46
C ILE A 77 -16.25 -5.24 5.66
N GLU A 78 -17.53 -5.42 5.35
CA GLU A 78 -18.61 -5.65 6.29
C GLU A 78 -18.69 -7.15 6.60
N GLU A 79 -18.37 -7.50 7.85
CA GLU A 79 -18.45 -8.88 8.35
C GLU A 79 -19.90 -9.28 8.63
N GLY A 80 -20.27 -10.50 8.24
CA GLY A 80 -21.60 -11.04 8.47
C GLY A 80 -22.70 -10.36 7.63
N VAL A 81 -22.35 -9.73 6.50
CA VAL A 81 -23.29 -9.03 5.62
C VAL A 81 -23.24 -9.63 4.23
N ASP A 82 -24.41 -9.91 3.67
CA ASP A 82 -24.58 -10.35 2.28
C ASP A 82 -25.30 -9.28 1.47
N TYR A 83 -24.72 -8.89 0.34
CA TYR A 83 -25.35 -8.03 -0.65
C TYR A 83 -26.19 -8.88 -1.61
N HIS A 84 -27.40 -8.45 -1.93
CA HIS A 84 -28.36 -9.18 -2.75
C HIS A 84 -28.55 -8.51 -4.12
N GLY A 85 -28.61 -9.35 -5.14
CA GLY A 85 -28.79 -8.93 -6.53
C GLY A 85 -27.57 -8.23 -7.10
N ASN A 86 -27.76 -7.59 -8.26
CA ASN A 86 -26.71 -6.93 -9.05
C ASN A 86 -25.55 -7.86 -9.46
N ASP A 87 -25.74 -9.18 -9.42
CA ASP A 87 -24.69 -10.15 -9.72
C ASP A 87 -24.21 -10.03 -11.17
N VAL A 88 -22.90 -9.85 -11.34
CA VAL A 88 -22.22 -9.85 -12.65
C VAL A 88 -21.41 -11.14 -12.87
N GLY A 89 -21.39 -12.03 -11.87
CA GLY A 89 -20.80 -13.37 -11.92
C GLY A 89 -20.14 -13.75 -10.60
N SER A 90 -19.44 -14.87 -10.60
CA SER A 90 -18.69 -15.34 -9.43
C SER A 90 -17.33 -15.92 -9.81
N VAL A 91 -16.40 -15.89 -8.86
CA VAL A 91 -15.09 -16.53 -8.98
C VAL A 91 -14.72 -17.25 -7.68
N GLY A 92 -13.83 -18.24 -7.76
CA GLY A 92 -13.19 -18.77 -6.56
C GLY A 92 -12.19 -17.76 -5.98
N ALA A 93 -12.24 -17.54 -4.67
CA ALA A 93 -11.28 -16.70 -3.95
C ALA A 93 -11.08 -17.23 -2.54
N ALA A 94 -9.83 -17.37 -2.10
CA ALA A 94 -9.53 -17.91 -0.77
C ALA A 94 -9.91 -16.95 0.38
N SER A 95 -10.13 -15.67 0.08
CA SER A 95 -10.49 -14.67 1.08
C SER A 95 -11.28 -13.50 0.48
N ALA A 96 -11.92 -12.71 1.34
CA ALA A 96 -12.64 -11.51 0.95
C ALA A 96 -11.71 -10.41 0.42
N GLU A 97 -10.47 -10.35 0.88
CA GLU A 97 -9.45 -9.41 0.40
C GLU A 97 -9.04 -9.72 -1.05
N LEU A 98 -8.88 -11.00 -1.37
CA LEU A 98 -8.67 -11.44 -2.76
C LEU A 98 -9.90 -11.16 -3.61
N CYS A 99 -11.10 -11.34 -3.06
CA CYS A 99 -12.35 -11.02 -3.74
C CYS A 99 -12.46 -9.51 -4.07
N PHE A 100 -12.00 -8.64 -3.17
CA PHE A 100 -11.87 -7.19 -3.42
C PHE A 100 -10.94 -6.91 -4.61
N ASP A 101 -9.75 -7.50 -4.62
CA ASP A 101 -8.78 -7.30 -5.70
C ASP A 101 -9.29 -7.80 -7.05
N VAL A 102 -10.01 -8.94 -7.07
CA VAL A 102 -10.67 -9.46 -8.27
C VAL A 102 -11.76 -8.51 -8.76
N CYS A 103 -12.62 -8.02 -7.85
CA CYS A 103 -13.68 -7.09 -8.22
C CYS A 103 -13.12 -5.80 -8.83
N ARG A 104 -12.04 -5.24 -8.26
CA ARG A 104 -11.37 -4.06 -8.82
C ARG A 104 -10.89 -4.24 -10.26
N GLN A 105 -10.47 -5.45 -10.61
CA GLN A 105 -9.96 -5.76 -11.94
C GLN A 105 -11.07 -6.10 -12.93
N ARG A 106 -12.30 -6.35 -12.44
CA ARG A 106 -13.41 -6.77 -13.29
C ARG A 106 -14.29 -5.59 -13.67
N ALA A 107 -14.31 -5.30 -14.97
CA ALA A 107 -15.19 -4.28 -15.52
C ALA A 107 -16.65 -4.49 -15.10
N GLY A 108 -17.26 -3.44 -14.56
CA GLY A 108 -18.65 -3.46 -14.10
C GLY A 108 -18.85 -4.05 -12.70
N CYS A 109 -17.80 -4.50 -12.00
CA CYS A 109 -17.89 -4.85 -10.59
C CYS A 109 -17.70 -3.59 -9.72
N LYS A 110 -18.66 -3.33 -8.85
CA LYS A 110 -18.66 -2.20 -7.88
C LYS A 110 -18.92 -2.64 -6.45
N ALA A 111 -19.16 -3.93 -6.22
CA ALA A 111 -19.30 -4.53 -4.91
C ALA A 111 -19.08 -6.04 -4.99
N PHE A 112 -18.88 -6.69 -3.84
CA PHE A 112 -18.87 -8.15 -3.77
C PHE A 112 -19.47 -8.65 -2.46
N SER A 113 -19.92 -9.91 -2.46
CA SER A 113 -20.10 -10.73 -1.26
C SER A 113 -19.14 -11.92 -1.35
N TRP A 114 -18.35 -12.20 -0.33
CA TRP A 114 -17.50 -13.39 -0.25
C TRP A 114 -18.01 -14.31 0.86
N ASN A 115 -18.06 -15.61 0.60
CA ASN A 115 -18.33 -16.63 1.62
C ASN A 115 -17.51 -17.89 1.37
N ASP A 116 -17.54 -18.83 2.31
CA ASP A 116 -16.81 -20.09 2.29
C ASP A 116 -17.39 -21.15 1.34
N PHE A 117 -18.41 -20.81 0.55
CA PHE A 117 -18.99 -21.71 -0.44
C PHE A 117 -17.90 -22.23 -1.40
N ASN A 118 -17.88 -23.54 -1.65
CA ASN A 118 -16.87 -24.22 -2.47
C ASN A 118 -15.41 -23.93 -2.09
N GLY A 119 -15.12 -23.72 -0.80
CA GLY A 119 -13.77 -23.38 -0.34
C GLY A 119 -13.40 -21.90 -0.52
N GLY A 120 -14.40 -21.05 -0.77
CA GLY A 120 -14.24 -19.62 -0.96
C GLY A 120 -14.79 -19.16 -2.30
N THR A 121 -15.96 -18.53 -2.28
CA THR A 121 -16.61 -17.98 -3.47
C THR A 121 -16.83 -16.48 -3.32
N CYS A 122 -16.39 -15.76 -4.34
CA CYS A 122 -16.53 -14.33 -4.52
C CYS A 122 -17.69 -14.05 -5.48
N TRP A 123 -18.79 -13.53 -4.95
CA TRP A 123 -19.98 -13.12 -5.69
C TRP A 123 -19.84 -11.67 -6.12
N LEU A 124 -19.44 -11.46 -7.38
CA LEU A 124 -19.12 -10.14 -7.94
C LEU A 124 -20.41 -9.42 -8.35
N LYS A 125 -20.53 -8.15 -7.96
CA LYS A 125 -21.75 -7.37 -8.11
C LYS A 125 -21.48 -6.02 -8.76
N SER A 126 -22.43 -5.54 -9.53
CA SER A 126 -22.41 -4.19 -10.13
C SER A 126 -22.80 -3.08 -9.15
N GLY A 127 -23.16 -3.42 -7.90
CA GLY A 127 -23.42 -2.48 -6.80
C GLY A 127 -23.92 -3.19 -5.54
N LYS A 128 -23.97 -2.48 -4.40
CA LYS A 128 -24.33 -3.01 -3.06
C LYS A 128 -25.73 -3.65 -2.97
N GLY A 129 -26.70 -3.19 -3.77
CA GLY A 129 -28.07 -3.71 -3.72
C GLY A 129 -28.69 -3.64 -2.32
N ALA A 130 -29.63 -4.55 -2.03
CA ALA A 130 -30.16 -4.75 -0.69
C ALA A 130 -29.18 -5.59 0.15
N SER A 131 -29.08 -5.33 1.45
CA SER A 131 -28.17 -6.06 2.34
C SER A 131 -28.93 -6.84 3.41
N SER A 132 -28.50 -8.04 3.74
CA SER A 132 -28.99 -8.80 4.90
C SER A 132 -27.85 -9.31 5.77
N ALA A 133 -28.10 -9.52 7.06
CA ALA A 133 -27.16 -10.21 7.93
C ALA A 133 -27.07 -11.69 7.54
N ARG A 134 -25.85 -12.19 7.35
CA ARG A 134 -25.54 -13.59 7.05
C ARG A 134 -24.16 -13.96 7.60
N SER A 135 -24.16 -14.75 8.67
CA SER A 135 -22.92 -15.25 9.29
C SER A 135 -22.02 -15.95 8.26
N GLY A 136 -20.71 -15.67 8.32
CA GLY A 136 -19.73 -16.23 7.39
C GLY A 136 -19.65 -15.54 6.01
N THR A 137 -20.48 -14.53 5.76
CA THR A 137 -20.39 -13.72 4.54
C THR A 137 -19.70 -12.39 4.83
N ARG A 138 -18.80 -11.96 3.95
CA ARG A 138 -18.00 -10.74 4.06
C ARG A 138 -18.20 -9.93 2.79
N SER A 139 -18.74 -8.72 2.88
CA SER A 139 -19.09 -7.93 1.68
C SER A 139 -18.45 -6.56 1.70
N ALA A 140 -18.16 -5.98 0.54
CA ALA A 140 -17.68 -4.61 0.46
C ALA A 140 -18.12 -3.94 -0.85
N VAL A 141 -18.25 -2.61 -0.81
CA VAL A 141 -18.32 -1.78 -2.01
C VAL A 141 -16.91 -1.54 -2.52
N VAL A 142 -16.74 -1.63 -3.83
CA VAL A 142 -15.46 -1.46 -4.53
C VAL A 142 -15.60 -0.24 -5.42
N ALA A 143 -14.87 0.83 -5.07
CA ALA A 143 -14.86 2.10 -5.79
C ALA A 143 -13.83 2.11 -6.93
#